data_AF-A0A6L8H5R8-F1
#
_entry.id   AF-A0A6L8H5R8-F1
#
_cell.length_a   1.000
_cell.length_b   1.000
_cell.length_c   1.000
_cell.angle_alpha   90.00
_cell.angle_beta   90.00
_cell.angle_gamma   90.00
#
_symmetry.space_group_name_H-M   'P 1'
#
loop_
_entity.id
_entity.type
_entity.pdbx_description
1 polymer ?
#
loop_
_entity_poly.entity_id
_entity_poly.type
_entity_poly.pdbx_seq_one_letter_code
_entity_poly.pdbx_strand_id
1 'polypeptide(L)'
;MTEPKTAAMFGSKPGNGRVLLIEDDPGICEEMRTTLESAGFDVLEADTEDRAIDVAKEGENPLLLDVVITDIDKKLGVGSLNYFKSQFPHIPIIALTGML
;
A
#
# COMPACT_ATOMS: atom_id res chain seq x y z
N MET A 1 26.82 -14.23 27.52
CA MET A 1 25.37 -14.50 27.52
C MET A 1 24.69 -13.22 27.10
N THR A 2 24.48 -13.06 25.80
CA THR A 2 23.85 -11.88 25.19
C THR A 2 22.36 -12.12 25.08
N GLU A 3 21.57 -11.26 25.72
CA GLU A 3 20.12 -11.22 25.61
C GLU A 3 19.69 -11.01 24.14
N PRO A 4 18.59 -11.63 23.68
CA PRO A 4 18.15 -11.46 22.32
C PRO A 4 17.48 -10.09 22.16
N LYS A 5 18.00 -9.28 21.22
CA LYS A 5 17.45 -7.99 20.76
C LYS A 5 16.17 -8.15 19.94
N THR A 6 15.24 -9.00 20.36
CA THR A 6 14.01 -9.30 19.60
C THR A 6 12.94 -8.22 19.77
N ALA A 7 13.06 -7.35 20.78
CA ALA A 7 12.01 -6.38 21.15
C ALA A 7 12.00 -5.08 20.33
N ALA A 8 12.90 -4.89 19.35
CA ALA A 8 12.93 -3.68 18.51
C ALA A 8 12.27 -3.87 17.12
N MET A 9 11.65 -5.03 16.86
CA MET A 9 11.24 -5.46 15.50
C MET A 9 9.76 -5.21 15.12
N PHE A 10 8.94 -4.58 15.97
CA PHE A 10 7.55 -4.25 15.62
C PHE A 10 7.25 -2.80 15.99
N GLY A 11 7.76 -1.90 15.17
CA GLY A 11 7.63 -0.45 15.33
C GLY A 11 6.62 0.16 14.36
N SER A 12 5.49 -0.49 14.08
CA SER A 12 4.31 0.28 13.70
C SER A 12 3.60 0.66 15.00
N LYS A 13 3.21 1.93 15.14
CA LYS A 13 2.16 2.30 16.10
C LYS A 13 1.01 1.27 15.99
N PRO A 14 0.22 1.00 17.05
CA PRO A 14 -1.02 0.25 16.89
C PRO A 14 -1.97 1.09 16.03
N GLY A 15 -1.77 1.04 14.72
CA GLY A 15 -2.62 1.60 13.68
C GLY A 15 -3.51 0.51 13.15
N ASN A 16 -4.53 0.90 12.40
CA ASN A 16 -5.55 -0.01 11.87
C ASN A 16 -5.04 -0.93 10.73
N GLY A 17 -3.75 -0.85 10.41
CA GLY A 17 -3.08 -1.58 9.35
C GLY A 17 -2.28 -0.66 8.45
N ARG A 18 -1.62 -1.24 7.46
CA ARG A 18 -0.88 -0.51 6.42
C ARG A 18 -1.54 -0.66 5.05
N VAL A 19 -1.70 0.45 4.37
CA VAL A 19 -2.35 0.57 3.07
C VAL A 19 -1.32 0.99 2.02
N LEU A 20 -1.30 0.30 0.88
CA LEU A 20 -0.65 0.83 -0.33
C LEU A 20 -1.71 1.51 -1.19
N LEU A 21 -1.57 2.82 -1.40
CA LEU A 21 -2.41 3.62 -2.27
C LEU A 21 -1.70 3.82 -3.62
N ILE A 22 -2.35 3.41 -4.71
CA ILE A 22 -1.87 3.60 -6.08
C ILE A 22 -2.82 4.58 -6.80
N GLU A 23 -2.36 5.79 -7.04
CA GLU A 23 -3.16 6.92 -7.54
C GLU A 23 -2.27 7.92 -8.29
N ASP A 24 -2.58 8.25 -9.55
CA ASP A 24 -1.76 9.14 -10.38
C ASP A 24 -2.10 10.62 -10.22
N ASP A 25 -3.31 10.95 -9.76
CA ASP A 25 -3.69 12.33 -9.48
C ASP A 25 -3.20 12.74 -8.07
N PRO A 26 -2.26 13.70 -7.97
CA PRO A 26 -1.70 14.09 -6.68
C PRO A 26 -2.72 14.74 -5.74
N GLY A 27 -3.77 15.37 -6.28
CA GLY A 27 -4.84 15.96 -5.48
C GLY A 27 -5.73 14.90 -4.84
N ILE A 28 -6.12 13.88 -5.61
CA ILE A 28 -6.89 12.72 -5.11
C ILE A 28 -6.03 11.93 -4.11
N CYS A 29 -4.76 11.69 -4.44
CA CYS A 29 -3.82 10.98 -3.58
C CYS A 29 -3.68 11.66 -2.21
N GLU A 30 -3.49 12.98 -2.16
CA GLU A 30 -3.39 13.75 -0.90
C GLU A 30 -4.68 13.68 -0.07
N GLU A 31 -5.85 13.77 -0.71
CA GLU A 31 -7.15 13.68 -0.05
C GLU A 31 -7.37 12.29 0.58
N MET A 32 -7.09 11.24 -0.18
CA MET A 32 -7.22 9.85 0.26
C MET A 32 -6.23 9.50 1.37
N ARG A 33 -4.95 9.90 1.20
CA ARG A 33 -3.90 9.75 2.21
C ARG A 33 -4.32 10.40 3.53
N THR A 34 -4.74 11.66 3.49
CA THR A 34 -5.17 12.41 4.68
C THR A 34 -6.33 11.73 5.38
N THR A 35 -7.29 11.21 4.62
CA THR A 35 -8.46 10.48 5.15
C THR A 35 -8.05 9.17 5.83
N LEU A 36 -7.21 8.37 5.18
CA LEU A 36 -6.73 7.08 5.69
C LEU A 36 -5.84 7.24 6.92
N GLU A 37 -4.90 8.19 6.90
CA GLU A 37 -4.04 8.49 8.06
C GLU A 37 -4.86 9.02 9.25
N SER A 38 -5.86 9.87 9.00
CA SER A 38 -6.79 10.34 10.04
C SER A 38 -7.63 9.21 10.64
N ALA A 39 -7.91 8.17 9.84
CA ALA A 39 -8.55 6.94 10.30
C ALA A 39 -7.56 5.96 10.99
N GLY A 40 -6.29 6.32 11.13
CA GLY A 40 -5.28 5.56 11.88
C GLY A 40 -4.52 4.50 11.08
N PHE A 41 -4.58 4.54 9.74
CA PHE A 41 -3.77 3.67 8.88
C PHE A 41 -2.38 4.25 8.62
N ASP A 42 -1.41 3.37 8.37
CA ASP A 42 -0.11 3.74 7.80
C ASP A 42 -0.20 3.67 6.27
N VAL A 43 0.10 4.75 5.56
CA VAL A 43 -0.13 4.84 4.11
C VAL A 43 1.20 4.90 3.36
N LEU A 44 1.38 3.96 2.43
CA LEU A 44 2.41 4.01 1.40
C LEU A 44 1.76 4.45 0.09
N GLU A 45 2.47 5.26 -0.69
CA GLU A 45 1.97 5.84 -1.94
C GLU A 45 2.78 5.38 -3.13
N ALA A 46 2.10 5.23 -4.27
CA ALA A 46 2.70 5.07 -5.57
C ALA A 46 1.86 5.80 -6.62
N ASP A 47 2.51 6.59 -7.46
CA ASP A 47 1.89 7.35 -8.55
C ASP A 47 1.83 6.57 -9.88
N THR A 48 2.49 5.41 -9.91
CA THR A 48 2.63 4.56 -11.11
C THR A 48 2.62 3.08 -10.72
N GLU A 49 2.28 2.22 -11.68
CA GLU A 49 2.30 0.76 -11.49
C GLU A 49 3.69 0.24 -11.08
N ASP A 50 4.74 0.74 -11.75
CA ASP A 50 6.12 0.34 -11.47
C ASP A 50 6.55 0.78 -10.06
N ARG A 51 6.21 2.01 -9.66
CA ARG A 51 6.51 2.48 -8.30
C ARG A 51 5.78 1.63 -7.26
N ALA A 52 4.53 1.23 -7.52
CA ALA A 52 3.78 0.39 -6.60
C ALA A 52 4.44 -0.97 -6.38
N ILE A 53 4.96 -1.56 -7.46
CA ILE A 53 5.70 -2.82 -7.42
C ILE A 53 7.02 -2.64 -6.64
N ASP A 54 7.73 -1.54 -6.86
CA ASP A 54 8.97 -1.24 -6.14
C ASP A 54 8.72 -1.02 -4.64
N VAL A 55 7.70 -0.24 -4.28
CA VAL A 55 7.27 -0.04 -2.89
C VAL A 55 6.92 -1.36 -2.22
N ALA A 56 6.22 -2.26 -2.93
CA ALA A 56 5.87 -3.57 -2.39
C ALA A 56 7.09 -4.48 -2.18
N LYS A 57 8.18 -4.25 -2.90
CA LYS A 57 9.46 -4.99 -2.75
C LYS A 57 10.41 -4.33 -1.75
N GLU A 58 10.20 -3.06 -1.42
CA GLU A 58 11.05 -2.30 -0.51
C GLU A 58 10.87 -2.77 0.95
N GLY A 59 11.98 -3.12 1.61
CA GLY A 59 12.05 -3.47 3.03
C GLY A 59 12.50 -4.91 3.32
N GLU A 60 12.92 -5.17 4.56
CA GLU A 60 13.36 -6.49 5.02
C GLU A 60 12.20 -7.50 5.16
N ASN A 61 10.95 -7.01 5.14
CA ASN A 61 9.74 -7.82 5.24
C ASN A 61 8.65 -7.25 4.30
N PRO A 62 8.64 -7.62 3.00
CA PRO A 62 7.79 -7.04 1.96
C PRO A 62 6.26 -7.32 2.12
N LEU A 63 5.80 -7.70 3.32
CA LEU A 63 4.51 -8.36 3.55
C LEU A 63 3.65 -7.74 4.66
N LEU A 64 4.02 -6.62 5.25
CA LEU A 64 3.14 -5.92 6.19
C LEU A 64 2.17 -4.98 5.48
N LEU A 65 1.64 -5.36 4.33
CA LEU A 65 0.54 -4.66 3.66
C LEU A 65 -0.76 -5.39 3.98
N ASP A 66 -1.72 -4.68 4.56
CA ASP A 66 -3.04 -5.22 4.90
C ASP A 66 -4.03 -5.07 3.74
N VAL A 67 -3.85 -4.06 2.89
CA VAL A 67 -4.70 -3.80 1.73
C VAL A 67 -3.96 -2.95 0.67
N VAL A 68 -4.25 -3.23 -0.59
CA VAL A 68 -3.89 -2.36 -1.72
C VAL A 68 -5.16 -1.65 -2.19
N ILE A 69 -5.10 -0.32 -2.30
CA ILE A 69 -6.14 0.51 -2.90
C ILE A 69 -5.57 1.09 -4.19
N THR A 70 -6.26 0.90 -5.31
CA THR A 70 -5.81 1.38 -6.61
C THR A 70 -6.97 2.00 -7.37
N ASP A 71 -6.75 3.12 -8.05
CA ASP A 71 -7.65 3.54 -9.12
C ASP A 71 -7.41 2.64 -10.34
N ILE A 72 -8.48 2.25 -11.02
CA ILE A 72 -8.41 1.51 -12.30
C ILE A 72 -9.06 2.41 -13.35
N ASP A 73 -8.25 3.29 -13.92
CA ASP A 73 -8.63 4.18 -14.99
C ASP A 73 -7.88 3.81 -16.30
N LYS A 74 -7.73 4.75 -17.24
CA LYS A 74 -6.96 4.48 -18.47
C LYS A 74 -5.44 4.57 -18.27
N LYS A 75 -4.98 5.24 -17.22
CA LYS A 75 -3.56 5.52 -16.95
C LYS A 75 -2.96 4.49 -16.00
N LEU A 76 -3.68 4.15 -14.93
CA LEU A 76 -3.38 2.97 -14.12
C LEU A 76 -4.00 1.75 -14.79
N GLY A 77 -3.15 0.96 -15.42
CA GLY A 77 -3.54 -0.31 -16.01
C GLY A 77 -3.91 -1.37 -14.96
N VAL A 78 -3.97 -2.62 -15.42
CA VAL A 78 -4.18 -3.79 -14.57
C VAL A 78 -2.88 -4.55 -14.26
N GLY A 79 -1.73 -3.96 -14.61
CA GLY A 79 -0.41 -4.58 -14.46
C GLY A 79 -0.05 -4.75 -12.98
N SER A 80 -0.18 -3.69 -12.20
CA SER A 80 0.01 -3.72 -10.74
C SER A 80 -0.96 -4.72 -10.09
N LEU A 81 -2.25 -4.68 -10.47
CA LEU A 81 -3.28 -5.59 -9.99
C LEU A 81 -2.91 -7.07 -10.22
N ASN A 82 -2.44 -7.42 -11.41
CA ASN A 82 -2.02 -8.78 -11.74
C ASN A 82 -0.77 -9.20 -10.97
N TYR A 83 0.18 -8.27 -10.79
CA TYR A 83 1.36 -8.50 -9.96
C TYR A 83 0.97 -8.82 -8.51
N PHE A 84 0.15 -7.98 -7.87
CA PHE A 84 -0.28 -8.19 -6.49
C PHE A 84 -1.11 -9.46 -6.33
N LYS A 85 -2.02 -9.77 -7.25
CA LYS A 85 -2.77 -11.05 -7.22
C LYS A 85 -1.86 -12.28 -7.35
N SER A 86 -0.78 -12.18 -8.11
CA SER A 86 0.14 -13.29 -8.32
C SER A 86 1.15 -13.47 -7.18
N GLN A 87 1.74 -12.38 -6.70
CA GLN A 87 2.81 -12.42 -5.70
C GLN A 87 2.27 -12.38 -4.28
N PHE A 88 1.12 -11.75 -4.09
CA PHE A 88 0.52 -11.47 -2.79
C PHE A 88 -0.98 -11.82 -2.76
N PRO A 89 -1.38 -13.08 -3.09
CA PRO A 89 -2.78 -13.46 -3.26
C PRO A 89 -3.65 -13.32 -2.00
N HIS A 90 -3.03 -13.17 -0.81
CA HIS A 90 -3.71 -12.98 0.46
C HIS A 90 -4.03 -11.52 0.78
N ILE A 91 -3.40 -10.57 0.07
CA ILE A 91 -3.62 -9.15 0.31
C ILE A 91 -4.89 -8.74 -0.45
N PRO A 92 -5.93 -8.26 0.23
CA PRO A 92 -7.13 -7.77 -0.43
C PRO A 92 -6.78 -6.54 -1.29
N ILE A 93 -7.45 -6.44 -2.43
CA ILE A 93 -7.30 -5.31 -3.36
C ILE A 93 -8.64 -4.63 -3.51
N ILE A 94 -8.69 -3.33 -3.21
CA ILE A 94 -9.84 -2.47 -3.43
C ILE A 94 -9.55 -1.68 -4.70
N ALA A 95 -10.29 -2.00 -5.75
CA ALA A 95 -10.30 -1.22 -6.97
C ALA A 95 -11.32 -0.10 -6.82
N LEU A 96 -10.86 1.14 -6.93
CA LEU A 96 -11.71 2.30 -7.09
C LEU A 96 -11.89 2.54 -8.59
N THR A 97 -13.11 2.87 -8.98
CA THR A 97 -13.42 3.30 -10.34
C THR A 97 -14.33 4.50 -10.28
N GLY A 98 -13.90 5.60 -10.90
CA GLY A 98 -14.68 6.82 -11.06
C GLY A 98 -15.18 6.97 -12.49
N MET A 99 -16.33 7.62 -12.67
CA MET A 99 -16.62 8.30 -13.93
C MET A 99 -16.16 9.75 -13.78
N LEU A 100 -15.01 10.10 -14.35
CA LEU A 100 -14.63 11.49 -14.61
C LEU A 100 -15.01 11.87 -16.05
#